data_AF-A0A962SAI9-F1
#
_entry.id   AF-A0A962SAI9-F1
#
_cell.length_a   1.000
_cell.length_b   1.000
_cell.length_c   1.000
_cell.angle_alpha   90.00
_cell.angle_beta   90.00
_cell.angle_gamma   90.00
#
_symmetry.space_group_name_H-M   'P 1'
#
loop_
_entity.id
_entity.type
_entity.pdbx_description
1 polymer ?
#
loop_
_entity_poly.entity_id
_entity_poly.type
_entity_poly.pdbx_seq_one_letter_code
_entity_poly.pdbx_strand_id
1 'polypeptide(L)'
;MISEVTRRQYLRAMGIDVWCLRTTEETALAAAPVKEPIRHVQPDSASSPTELFRIEPSRLEAWLAEQCLLKIRAGDVGVNTLGDPDAGVMVLSQCLVRDKLSHQPFSGSSGNLLRAMLKTLALTTSDILIGELDTPHPDGKRLTKHLAGKNVRTILLLVDLPARHSAADLKKLRQRVFMLENPAVKILVSFHPDYLLANPKAKAQAWEDLKLFKKILGEA
;
A
#
# COMPACT_ATOMS: atom_id res chain seq x y z
N MET A 1 38.10 -27.68 -14.55
CA MET A 1 37.20 -26.76 -13.84
C MET A 1 36.88 -25.59 -14.76
N ILE A 2 35.60 -25.24 -14.91
CA ILE A 2 35.19 -24.10 -15.75
C ILE A 2 35.65 -22.80 -15.06
N SER A 3 36.25 -21.88 -15.81
CA SER A 3 36.69 -20.59 -15.25
C SER A 3 35.49 -19.78 -14.74
N GLU A 4 35.70 -18.93 -13.74
CA GLU A 4 34.62 -18.12 -13.16
C GLU A 4 34.00 -17.16 -14.19
N VAL A 5 34.81 -16.67 -15.13
CA VAL A 5 34.38 -15.83 -16.26
C VAL A 5 33.43 -16.60 -17.18
N THR A 6 33.82 -17.82 -17.57
CA THR A 6 33.02 -18.69 -18.44
C THR A 6 31.70 -19.09 -17.77
N ARG A 7 31.73 -19.38 -16.46
CA ARG A 7 30.53 -19.66 -15.67
C ARG A 7 29.54 -18.48 -15.68
N ARG A 8 30.02 -17.25 -15.49
CA ARG A 8 29.17 -16.04 -15.51
C ARG A 8 28.56 -15.77 -16.89
N GLN A 9 29.29 -16.06 -17.97
CA GLN A 9 28.77 -15.94 -19.34
C GLN A 9 27.60 -16.90 -19.59
N TYR A 10 27.71 -18.16 -19.18
CA TYR A 10 26.60 -19.11 -19.29
C TYR A 10 25.38 -18.68 -18.48
N LEU A 11 25.57 -18.19 -17.27
CA LEU A 11 24.47 -17.71 -16.42
C LEU A 11 23.73 -16.53 -17.06
N ARG A 12 24.47 -15.57 -17.66
CA ARG A 12 23.85 -14.47 -18.41
C ARG A 12 23.11 -14.95 -19.66
N ALA A 13 23.67 -15.90 -20.41
CA ALA A 13 23.00 -16.46 -21.59
C ALA A 13 21.69 -17.18 -21.23
N MET A 14 21.58 -17.70 -20.00
CA MET A 14 20.36 -18.29 -19.46
C MET A 14 19.39 -17.26 -18.84
N GLY A 15 19.68 -15.97 -18.90
CA GLY A 15 18.85 -14.91 -18.32
C GLY A 15 18.85 -14.88 -16.79
N ILE A 16 19.88 -15.44 -16.16
CA ILE A 16 20.01 -15.49 -14.69
C ILE A 16 20.89 -14.33 -14.24
N ASP A 17 20.31 -13.41 -13.45
CA ASP A 17 21.04 -12.30 -12.84
C ASP A 17 21.94 -12.81 -11.70
N VAL A 18 23.25 -12.65 -11.87
CA VAL A 18 24.25 -13.10 -10.89
C VAL A 18 24.71 -11.92 -10.03
N TRP A 19 24.31 -11.94 -8.76
CA TRP A 19 24.77 -10.98 -7.77
C TRP A 19 26.25 -11.22 -7.45
N CYS A 20 27.07 -10.20 -7.63
CA CYS A 20 28.51 -10.24 -7.32
C CYS A 20 28.81 -9.27 -6.16
N LEU A 21 29.80 -9.61 -5.31
CA LEU A 21 30.30 -8.70 -4.29
C LEU A 21 30.92 -7.46 -4.97
N ARG A 22 30.58 -6.26 -4.47
CA ARG A 22 31.23 -5.03 -4.91
C ARG A 22 32.70 -5.05 -4.50
N THR A 23 33.60 -4.90 -5.45
CA THR A 23 35.01 -4.67 -5.16
C THR A 23 35.25 -3.17 -4.97
N THR A 24 36.19 -2.86 -4.08
CA THR A 24 36.52 -1.49 -3.66
C THR A 24 36.96 -0.59 -4.82
N GLU A 25 37.55 -1.13 -5.88
CA GLU A 25 38.04 -0.37 -7.05
C GLU A 25 36.92 0.17 -7.96
N GLU A 26 35.77 -0.51 -8.06
CA GLU A 26 34.65 -0.06 -8.92
C GLU A 26 33.88 1.13 -8.32
N THR A 27 34.12 1.42 -7.03
CA THR A 27 33.55 2.58 -6.32
C THR A 27 34.23 3.89 -6.72
N ALA A 28 35.49 3.85 -7.19
CA ALA A 28 36.28 5.05 -7.46
C ALA A 28 36.01 5.65 -8.86
N LEU A 29 35.63 4.83 -9.84
CA LEU A 29 35.48 5.27 -11.24
C LEU A 29 34.05 5.67 -11.63
N ALA A 30 33.04 5.32 -10.82
CA ALA A 30 31.64 5.68 -11.05
C ALA A 30 31.21 7.01 -10.38
N ALA A 31 32.13 7.70 -9.70
CA ALA A 31 31.85 8.97 -9.04
C ALA A 31 31.94 10.14 -10.03
N ALA A 32 30.90 10.33 -10.85
CA ALA A 32 30.65 11.61 -11.50
C ALA A 32 30.24 12.67 -10.45
N PRO A 33 30.62 13.94 -10.61
CA PRO A 33 30.43 14.96 -9.57
C PRO A 33 28.94 15.24 -9.36
N VAL A 34 28.45 14.93 -8.15
CA VAL A 34 27.13 15.37 -7.69
C VAL A 34 27.17 16.89 -7.59
N LYS A 35 26.42 17.53 -8.48
CA LYS A 35 26.25 18.98 -8.56
C LYS A 35 25.41 19.46 -7.38
N GLU A 36 26.03 20.34 -6.60
CA GLU A 36 25.50 21.20 -5.54
C GLU A 36 24.89 20.52 -4.30
N PRO A 37 25.17 21.07 -3.09
CA PRO A 37 24.63 20.53 -1.87
C PRO A 37 23.12 20.69 -1.92
N ILE A 38 22.41 19.57 -1.78
CA ILE A 38 21.02 19.56 -1.34
C ILE A 38 20.99 20.49 -0.14
N ARG A 39 20.40 21.68 -0.29
CA ARG A 39 20.04 22.51 0.85
C ARG A 39 19.32 21.56 1.78
N HIS A 40 19.86 21.37 2.98
CA HIS A 40 19.12 20.80 4.08
C HIS A 40 17.86 21.65 4.21
N VAL A 41 16.80 21.22 3.53
CA VAL A 41 15.45 21.50 3.96
C VAL A 41 15.44 20.86 5.33
N GLN A 42 15.51 21.70 6.37
CA GLN A 42 15.16 21.28 7.71
C GLN A 42 13.87 20.48 7.54
N PRO A 43 13.77 19.26 8.11
CA PRO A 43 12.50 18.58 8.09
C PRO A 43 11.52 19.55 8.73
N ASP A 44 10.65 20.15 7.90
CA ASP A 44 9.46 20.78 8.39
C ASP A 44 8.86 19.79 9.36
N SER A 45 8.49 20.29 10.53
CA SER A 45 7.85 19.60 11.62
C SER A 45 6.45 19.10 11.22
N ALA A 46 6.38 18.30 10.16
CA ALA A 46 5.24 17.52 9.75
C ALA A 46 5.35 16.18 10.49
N SER A 47 4.51 16.06 11.52
CA SER A 47 4.13 14.84 12.24
C SER A 47 4.62 13.54 11.58
N SER A 48 5.40 12.75 12.32
CA SER A 48 5.60 11.33 12.02
C SER A 48 4.28 10.69 11.60
N PRO A 49 4.22 9.84 10.56
CA PRO A 49 3.00 9.15 10.19
C PRO A 49 2.40 8.55 11.45
N THR A 50 1.16 8.91 11.78
CA THR A 50 0.44 8.20 12.84
C THR A 50 0.38 6.75 12.41
N GLU A 51 1.27 5.94 12.98
CA GLU A 51 1.43 4.53 12.63
C GLU A 51 0.08 3.84 12.93
N LEU A 52 -0.74 3.63 11.89
CA LEU A 52 -2.13 3.14 12.00
C LEU A 52 -2.23 1.86 12.86
N PHE A 53 -1.20 1.02 12.82
CA PHE A 53 -1.13 -0.21 13.60
C PHE A 53 -1.00 0.02 15.12
N ARG A 54 -0.73 1.25 15.58
CA ARG A 54 -0.73 1.65 16.99
C ARG A 54 -2.06 2.21 17.47
N ILE A 55 -3.00 2.43 16.56
CA ILE A 55 -4.29 3.05 16.89
C ILE A 55 -5.13 2.05 17.67
N GLU A 56 -5.63 2.50 18.83
CA GLU A 56 -6.60 1.71 19.57
C GLU A 56 -7.89 1.56 18.77
N PRO A 57 -8.55 0.38 18.78
CA PRO A 57 -9.71 0.10 17.94
C PRO A 57 -10.82 1.17 18.03
N SER A 58 -11.04 1.76 19.20
CA SER A 58 -12.04 2.81 19.43
C SER A 58 -11.73 4.14 18.73
N ARG A 59 -10.50 4.34 18.27
CA ARG A 59 -10.05 5.57 17.61
C ARG A 59 -9.92 5.45 16.09
N LEU A 60 -10.14 4.27 15.52
CA LEU A 60 -9.96 4.05 14.08
C LEU A 60 -10.87 4.95 13.23
N GLU A 61 -12.12 5.11 13.65
CA GLU A 61 -13.12 5.93 12.94
C GLU A 61 -12.74 7.40 12.94
N ALA A 62 -12.39 7.95 14.10
CA ALA A 62 -11.92 9.32 14.24
C ALA A 62 -10.64 9.56 13.41
N TRP A 63 -9.69 8.61 13.46
CA TRP A 63 -8.48 8.69 12.66
C TRP A 63 -8.78 8.70 11.15
N LEU A 64 -9.63 7.79 10.67
CA LEU A 64 -10.04 7.74 9.26
C LEU A 64 -10.76 9.02 8.82
N ALA A 65 -11.57 9.62 9.69
CA ALA A 65 -12.27 10.85 9.40
C ALA A 65 -11.34 12.06 9.20
N GLU A 66 -10.12 11.99 9.71
CA GLU A 66 -9.05 12.98 9.53
C GLU A 66 -8.16 12.68 8.31
N GLN A 67 -8.29 11.51 7.68
CA GLN A 67 -7.44 11.15 6.56
C GLN A 67 -7.84 11.87 5.26
N CYS A 68 -6.83 12.15 4.43
CA CYS A 68 -6.98 12.68 3.08
C CYS A 68 -6.55 11.63 2.05
N LEU A 69 -7.31 11.55 0.95
CA LEU A 69 -6.95 10.74 -0.21
C LEU A 69 -5.89 11.46 -1.04
N LEU A 70 -4.75 10.80 -1.26
CA LEU A 70 -3.64 11.30 -2.06
C LEU A 70 -4.01 11.34 -3.56
N LYS A 71 -3.41 12.29 -4.31
CA LYS A 71 -3.47 12.26 -5.77
C LYS A 71 -2.58 11.12 -6.31
N ILE A 72 -3.20 10.24 -7.09
CA ILE A 72 -2.61 9.11 -7.81
C ILE A 72 -2.80 9.30 -9.32
N ARG A 73 -1.90 8.76 -10.14
CA ARG A 73 -1.98 8.94 -11.60
C ARG A 73 -2.95 7.96 -12.24
N ALA A 74 -3.95 8.49 -12.95
CA ALA A 74 -4.80 7.75 -13.87
C ALA A 74 -4.52 8.24 -15.30
N GLY A 75 -3.70 7.51 -16.05
CA GLY A 75 -3.15 8.00 -17.32
C GLY A 75 -2.27 9.23 -17.09
N ASP A 76 -2.50 10.29 -17.86
CA ASP A 76 -1.74 11.55 -17.79
C ASP A 76 -2.33 12.57 -16.79
N VAL A 77 -3.43 12.22 -16.10
CA VAL A 77 -4.13 13.12 -15.17
C VAL A 77 -4.01 12.58 -13.74
N GLY A 78 -3.77 13.49 -12.78
CA GLY A 78 -3.83 13.18 -11.35
C GLY A 78 -5.27 13.14 -10.84
N VAL A 79 -5.66 12.04 -10.20
CA VAL A 79 -6.98 11.82 -9.58
C VAL A 79 -6.77 11.32 -8.14
N ASN A 80 -7.75 11.42 -7.25
CA ASN A 80 -7.55 10.90 -5.87
C ASN A 80 -7.80 9.39 -5.73
N THR A 81 -8.36 8.75 -6.75
CA THR A 81 -8.81 7.35 -6.73
C THR A 81 -8.69 6.68 -8.10
N LEU A 82 -8.50 5.36 -8.13
CA LEU A 82 -8.46 4.52 -9.33
C LEU A 82 -9.62 3.51 -9.33
N GLY A 83 -10.11 3.12 -10.50
CA GLY A 83 -11.24 2.18 -10.62
C GLY A 83 -12.56 2.88 -10.86
N ASP A 84 -13.66 2.20 -10.57
CA ASP A 84 -15.01 2.70 -10.84
C ASP A 84 -15.44 3.71 -9.75
N PRO A 85 -15.71 4.98 -10.10
CA PRO A 85 -16.13 6.00 -9.15
C PRO A 85 -17.47 5.73 -8.46
N ASP A 86 -18.28 4.79 -8.96
CA ASP A 86 -19.59 4.42 -8.42
C ASP A 86 -19.59 3.04 -7.74
N ALA A 87 -18.42 2.42 -7.62
CA ALA A 87 -18.24 1.15 -6.92
C ALA A 87 -18.70 1.21 -5.46
N GLY A 88 -19.36 0.14 -5.03
CA GLY A 88 -19.79 -0.04 -3.64
C GLY A 88 -18.68 -0.48 -2.69
N VAL A 89 -17.54 -0.91 -3.23
CA VAL A 89 -16.40 -1.42 -2.47
C VAL A 89 -15.20 -0.53 -2.72
N MET A 90 -14.55 -0.11 -1.63
CA MET A 90 -13.32 0.67 -1.72
C MET A 90 -12.15 -0.06 -1.07
N VAL A 91 -10.99 -0.04 -1.72
CA VAL A 91 -9.71 -0.50 -1.16
C VAL A 91 -8.91 0.74 -0.79
N LEU A 92 -8.53 0.86 0.47
CA LEU A 92 -7.71 1.96 0.97
C LEU A 92 -6.37 1.43 1.48
N SER A 93 -5.29 2.15 1.24
CA SER A 93 -4.00 1.90 1.90
C SER A 93 -3.42 3.19 2.48
N GLN A 94 -2.44 3.06 3.38
CA GLN A 94 -1.51 4.15 3.64
C GLN A 94 -0.57 4.31 2.45
N CYS A 95 -0.27 5.56 2.07
CA CYS A 95 0.70 5.80 1.02
C CYS A 95 2.11 5.40 1.48
N LEU A 96 2.73 4.47 0.74
CA LEU A 96 4.11 4.07 0.98
C LEU A 96 5.09 5.03 0.31
N VAL A 97 6.31 5.12 0.83
CA VAL A 97 7.37 6.00 0.28
C VAL A 97 7.61 5.76 -1.22
N ARG A 98 7.59 4.49 -1.66
CA ARG A 98 7.72 4.12 -3.08
C ARG A 98 6.58 4.69 -3.93
N ASP A 99 5.38 4.71 -3.37
CA ASP A 99 4.17 5.11 -4.09
C ASP A 99 4.09 6.65 -4.17
N LYS A 100 4.64 7.38 -3.17
CA LYS A 100 4.87 8.84 -3.26
C LYS A 100 5.79 9.24 -4.42
N LEU A 101 6.84 8.45 -4.67
CA LEU A 101 7.81 8.74 -5.73
C LEU A 101 7.28 8.39 -7.14
N SER A 102 6.48 7.33 -7.25
CA SER A 102 5.97 6.84 -8.53
C SER A 102 4.58 7.35 -8.90
N HIS A 103 3.81 7.84 -7.92
CA HIS A 103 2.38 8.15 -8.01
C HIS A 103 1.52 7.00 -8.55
N GLN A 104 1.99 5.76 -8.42
CA GLN A 104 1.34 4.55 -8.90
C GLN A 104 1.22 3.53 -7.77
N PRO A 105 0.14 3.59 -6.99
CA PRO A 105 -0.08 2.65 -5.89
C PRO A 105 -0.28 1.23 -6.42
N PHE A 106 0.12 0.25 -5.61
CA PHE A 106 -0.04 -1.18 -5.95
C PHE A 106 0.49 -1.54 -7.34
N SER A 107 1.71 -1.10 -7.66
CA SER A 107 2.42 -1.49 -8.88
C SER A 107 3.24 -2.78 -8.68
N GLY A 108 3.71 -3.39 -9.78
CA GLY A 108 4.57 -4.58 -9.75
C GLY A 108 3.99 -5.78 -8.98
N SER A 109 4.84 -6.44 -8.18
CA SER A 109 4.46 -7.61 -7.39
C SER A 109 3.37 -7.32 -6.35
N SER A 110 3.38 -6.12 -5.75
CA SER A 110 2.37 -5.67 -4.79
C SER A 110 0.99 -5.63 -5.45
N GLY A 111 0.92 -5.02 -6.65
CA GLY A 111 -0.29 -5.01 -7.49
C GLY A 111 -0.76 -6.38 -7.92
N ASN A 112 0.16 -7.26 -8.31
CA ASN A 112 -0.16 -8.64 -8.68
C ASN A 112 -0.82 -9.38 -7.51
N LEU A 113 -0.27 -9.23 -6.29
CA LEU A 113 -0.86 -9.84 -5.11
C LEU A 113 -2.21 -9.22 -4.74
N LEU A 114 -2.35 -7.89 -4.81
CA LEU A 114 -3.65 -7.23 -4.60
C LEU A 114 -4.72 -7.78 -5.57
N ARG A 115 -4.40 -7.87 -6.87
CA ARG A 115 -5.32 -8.46 -7.86
C ARG A 115 -5.69 -9.89 -7.53
N ALA A 116 -4.73 -10.70 -7.06
CA ALA A 116 -5.01 -12.07 -6.62
C ALA A 116 -5.95 -12.10 -5.41
N MET A 117 -5.74 -11.22 -4.42
CA MET A 117 -6.62 -11.08 -3.25
C MET A 117 -8.05 -10.70 -3.68
N LEU A 118 -8.20 -9.68 -4.52
CA LEU A 118 -9.50 -9.23 -5.03
C LEU A 118 -10.23 -10.32 -5.84
N LYS A 119 -9.49 -11.08 -6.65
CA LYS A 119 -10.05 -12.21 -7.40
C LYS A 119 -10.69 -13.26 -6.48
N THR A 120 -10.14 -13.49 -5.28
CA THR A 120 -10.76 -14.43 -4.31
C THR A 120 -12.10 -13.95 -3.74
N LEU A 121 -12.30 -12.63 -3.77
CA LEU A 121 -13.55 -11.97 -3.40
C LEU A 121 -14.55 -11.91 -4.57
N ALA A 122 -14.18 -12.44 -5.75
CA ALA A 122 -14.92 -12.29 -7.00
C ALA A 122 -15.12 -10.81 -7.41
N LEU A 123 -14.18 -9.94 -7.04
CA LEU A 123 -14.17 -8.54 -7.43
C LEU A 123 -13.22 -8.31 -8.61
N THR A 124 -13.63 -7.47 -9.53
CA THR A 124 -12.85 -6.97 -10.67
C THR A 124 -12.52 -5.49 -10.49
N THR A 125 -11.76 -4.91 -11.42
CA THR A 125 -11.38 -3.49 -11.39
C THR A 125 -12.57 -2.54 -11.59
N SER A 126 -13.69 -3.01 -12.14
CA SER A 126 -14.94 -2.25 -12.23
C SER A 126 -15.80 -2.34 -10.97
N ASP A 127 -15.51 -3.29 -10.07
CA ASP A 127 -16.31 -3.46 -8.84
C ASP A 127 -15.73 -2.67 -7.65
N ILE A 128 -14.59 -1.99 -7.85
CA ILE A 128 -13.82 -1.38 -6.78
C ILE A 128 -13.36 0.03 -7.12
N LEU A 129 -13.20 0.81 -6.05
CA LEU A 129 -12.50 2.08 -6.02
C LEU A 129 -11.25 1.94 -5.15
N ILE A 130 -10.08 2.37 -5.62
CA ILE A 130 -8.80 2.29 -4.89
C ILE A 130 -8.36 3.70 -4.52
N GLY A 131 -7.90 3.92 -3.29
CA GLY A 131 -7.30 5.17 -2.86
C GLY A 131 -6.16 4.97 -1.87
N GLU A 132 -5.28 5.97 -1.75
CA GLU A 132 -4.23 6.01 -0.74
C GLU A 132 -4.46 7.16 0.23
N LEU A 133 -4.11 6.95 1.49
CA LEU A 133 -4.26 7.91 2.57
C LEU A 133 -2.90 8.54 2.92
N ASP A 134 -2.88 9.87 3.08
CA ASP A 134 -1.72 10.64 3.56
C ASP A 134 -2.22 11.93 4.23
N THR A 135 -2.02 12.10 5.54
CA THR A 135 -2.45 13.29 6.30
C THR A 135 -1.33 13.81 7.19
N PRO A 136 -1.08 15.15 7.22
CA PRO A 136 -1.72 16.17 6.37
C PRO A 136 -1.13 16.20 4.96
N HIS A 137 -1.98 16.27 3.92
CA HIS A 137 -1.53 16.41 2.54
C HIS A 137 -2.23 17.57 1.83
N PRO A 138 -1.50 18.59 1.31
CA PRO A 138 -2.09 19.81 0.74
C PRO A 138 -2.92 19.53 -0.51
N ASP A 139 -2.51 18.57 -1.33
CA ASP A 139 -3.25 18.16 -2.54
C ASP A 139 -4.32 17.09 -2.29
N GLY A 140 -4.49 16.64 -1.05
CA GLY A 140 -5.37 15.53 -0.71
C GLY A 140 -6.83 15.98 -0.55
N LYS A 141 -7.77 15.14 -0.99
CA LYS A 141 -9.20 15.34 -0.69
C LYS A 141 -9.54 14.60 0.59
N ARG A 142 -10.11 15.27 1.59
CA ARG A 142 -10.55 14.62 2.85
C ARG A 142 -11.46 13.43 2.55
N LEU A 143 -11.19 12.27 3.15
CA LEU A 143 -11.89 11.01 2.89
C LEU A 143 -13.40 11.15 3.11
N THR A 144 -13.81 11.77 4.22
CA THR A 144 -15.24 12.01 4.51
C THR A 144 -15.93 12.83 3.43
N LYS A 145 -15.27 13.87 2.91
CA LYS A 145 -15.78 14.67 1.77
C LYS A 145 -15.76 13.89 0.46
N HIS A 146 -14.88 12.90 0.31
CA HIS A 146 -14.86 12.04 -0.87
C HIS A 146 -16.02 11.04 -0.84
N LEU A 147 -16.26 10.42 0.31
CA LEU A 147 -17.32 9.44 0.50
C LEU A 147 -18.71 10.07 0.47
N ALA A 148 -18.85 11.34 0.84
CA ALA A 148 -20.11 12.08 0.74
C ALA A 148 -20.66 12.05 -0.69
N GLY A 149 -21.83 11.42 -0.88
CA GLY A 149 -22.47 11.26 -2.18
C GLY A 149 -21.93 10.13 -3.05
N LYS A 150 -21.05 9.26 -2.51
CA LYS A 150 -20.59 8.04 -3.17
C LYS A 150 -21.33 6.82 -2.66
N ASN A 151 -21.41 5.78 -3.49
CA ASN A 151 -22.08 4.52 -3.16
C ASN A 151 -21.21 3.55 -2.35
N VAL A 152 -20.07 4.01 -1.80
CA VAL A 152 -19.15 3.16 -1.05
C VAL A 152 -19.82 2.68 0.24
N ARG A 153 -20.13 1.38 0.31
CA ARG A 153 -20.76 0.72 1.46
C ARG A 153 -19.75 -0.03 2.32
N THR A 154 -18.62 -0.44 1.74
CA THR A 154 -17.60 -1.23 2.45
C THR A 154 -16.18 -0.84 2.01
N ILE A 155 -15.28 -0.71 2.99
CA ILE A 155 -13.87 -0.41 2.82
C ILE A 155 -13.01 -1.59 3.30
N LEU A 156 -12.09 -2.05 2.46
CA LEU A 156 -10.94 -2.87 2.85
C LEU A 156 -9.73 -1.97 3.07
N LEU A 157 -9.35 -1.77 4.33
CA LEU A 157 -8.20 -0.95 4.72
C LEU A 157 -6.94 -1.81 4.85
N LEU A 158 -5.99 -1.61 3.95
CA LEU A 158 -4.73 -2.33 3.84
C LEU A 158 -3.61 -1.57 4.56
N VAL A 159 -3.05 -2.21 5.58
CA VAL A 159 -2.10 -1.60 6.50
C VAL A 159 -0.73 -2.23 6.34
N ASP A 160 0.26 -1.41 6.04
CA ASP A 160 1.65 -1.83 6.03
C ASP A 160 2.23 -1.78 7.45
N LEU A 161 3.21 -2.65 7.72
CA LEU A 161 3.90 -2.72 9.00
C LEU A 161 5.40 -2.61 8.76
N PRO A 162 6.11 -1.69 9.44
CA PRO A 162 7.57 -1.61 9.36
C PRO A 162 8.24 -2.92 9.77
N ALA A 163 9.44 -3.18 9.26
CA ALA A 163 10.15 -4.46 9.44
C ALA A 163 10.34 -4.92 10.91
N ARG A 164 10.36 -3.99 11.87
CA ARG A 164 10.47 -4.27 13.31
C ARG A 164 9.14 -4.75 13.95
N HIS A 165 8.03 -4.64 13.23
CA HIS A 165 6.69 -5.02 13.67
C HIS A 165 6.26 -6.32 13.02
N SER A 166 5.35 -7.01 13.70
CA SER A 166 4.86 -8.32 13.33
C SER A 166 3.35 -8.29 13.08
N ALA A 167 2.83 -9.38 12.52
CA ALA A 167 1.40 -9.54 12.35
C ALA A 167 0.60 -9.45 13.67
N ALA A 168 1.25 -9.63 14.82
CA ALA A 168 0.63 -9.49 16.14
C ALA A 168 0.25 -8.04 16.46
N ASP A 169 1.00 -7.05 15.94
CA ASP A 169 0.72 -5.63 16.15
C ASP A 169 -0.65 -5.23 15.57
N LEU A 170 -1.06 -5.86 14.46
CA LEU A 170 -2.34 -5.59 13.81
C LEU A 170 -3.51 -6.42 14.37
N LYS A 171 -3.25 -7.31 15.36
CA LYS A 171 -4.24 -8.26 15.90
C LYS A 171 -5.49 -7.57 16.47
N LYS A 172 -5.33 -6.39 17.08
CA LYS A 172 -6.44 -5.65 17.71
C LYS A 172 -7.44 -5.07 16.70
N LEU A 173 -6.99 -4.82 15.47
CA LEU A 173 -7.77 -4.20 14.39
C LEU A 173 -8.31 -5.23 13.39
N ARG A 174 -7.63 -6.36 13.20
CA ARG A 174 -8.06 -7.40 12.26
C ARG A 174 -9.21 -8.23 12.81
N GLN A 175 -9.90 -8.95 11.92
CA GLN A 175 -11.06 -9.80 12.26
C GLN A 175 -12.20 -9.05 13.00
N ARG A 176 -12.29 -7.73 12.82
CA ARG A 176 -13.30 -6.87 13.44
C ARG A 176 -13.83 -5.89 12.41
N VAL A 177 -15.14 -5.70 12.40
CA VAL A 177 -15.82 -4.73 11.54
C VAL A 177 -15.97 -3.42 12.30
N PHE A 178 -15.51 -2.33 11.71
CA PHE A 178 -15.70 -0.97 12.19
C PHE A 178 -16.70 -0.25 11.30
N MET A 179 -17.23 0.88 11.76
CA MET A 179 -18.24 1.63 11.00
C MET A 179 -17.93 3.10 11.01
N LEU A 180 -17.66 3.68 9.83
CA LEU A 180 -17.75 5.13 9.70
C LEU A 180 -19.25 5.49 9.72
N GLU A 181 -19.69 6.39 10.59
CA GLU A 181 -21.13 6.70 10.71
C GLU A 181 -21.65 7.66 9.64
N ASN A 182 -20.80 8.56 9.13
CA ASN A 182 -21.20 9.58 8.18
C ASN A 182 -20.17 9.77 7.04
N PRO A 183 -20.40 9.15 5.86
CA PRO A 183 -21.48 8.21 5.56
C PRO A 183 -21.30 6.84 6.24
N ALA A 184 -22.38 6.07 6.36
CA ALA A 184 -22.40 4.72 6.94
C ALA A 184 -21.59 3.74 6.08
N VAL A 185 -20.33 3.47 6.46
CA VAL A 185 -19.42 2.59 5.71
C VAL A 185 -18.79 1.55 6.64
N LYS A 186 -18.95 0.27 6.31
CA LYS A 186 -18.30 -0.83 7.03
C LYS A 186 -16.81 -0.86 6.66
N ILE A 187 -15.93 -1.03 7.64
CA ILE A 187 -14.48 -1.07 7.43
C ILE A 187 -13.93 -2.37 7.98
N LEU A 188 -13.10 -3.04 7.18
CA LEU A 188 -12.30 -4.17 7.63
C LEU A 188 -10.81 -3.86 7.40
N VAL A 189 -10.01 -4.11 8.43
CA VAL A 189 -8.56 -3.93 8.37
C VAL A 189 -7.88 -5.25 7.99
N SER A 190 -6.93 -5.18 7.06
CA SER A 190 -6.06 -6.29 6.69
C SER A 190 -4.65 -5.80 6.34
N PHE A 191 -3.77 -6.72 5.95
CA PHE A 191 -2.37 -6.41 5.65
C PHE A 191 -2.19 -5.84 4.26
N HIS A 192 -1.25 -4.91 4.12
CA HIS A 192 -0.78 -4.44 2.82
C HIS A 192 -0.10 -5.57 2.02
N PRO A 193 -0.25 -5.64 0.68
CA PRO A 193 0.39 -6.67 -0.13
C PRO A 193 1.92 -6.68 0.00
N ASP A 194 2.57 -5.52 0.12
CA ASP A 194 4.03 -5.45 0.34
C ASP A 194 4.45 -6.14 1.64
N TYR A 195 3.72 -5.91 2.74
CA TYR A 195 3.94 -6.64 3.99
C TYR A 195 3.82 -8.15 3.81
N LEU A 196 2.81 -8.62 3.07
CA LEU A 196 2.56 -10.04 2.81
C LEU A 196 3.61 -10.69 1.89
N LEU A 197 4.20 -9.91 0.99
CA LEU A 197 5.31 -10.35 0.14
C LEU A 197 6.58 -10.53 0.98
N ALA A 198 6.86 -9.60 1.88
CA ALA A 198 7.99 -9.70 2.81
C ALA A 198 7.76 -10.77 3.90
N ASN A 199 6.50 -11.03 4.27
CA ASN A 199 6.13 -11.94 5.36
C ASN A 199 5.08 -12.98 4.91
N PRO A 200 5.45 -14.00 4.11
CA PRO A 200 4.49 -14.97 3.59
C PRO A 200 3.68 -15.73 4.64
N LYS A 201 4.22 -15.87 5.87
CA LYS A 201 3.52 -16.51 7.00
C LYS A 201 2.24 -15.76 7.40
N ALA A 202 2.16 -14.45 7.16
CA ALA A 202 0.99 -13.63 7.44
C ALA A 202 -0.14 -13.81 6.41
N LYS A 203 0.08 -14.51 5.29
CA LYS A 203 -0.96 -14.75 4.26
C LYS A 203 -2.13 -15.58 4.77
N ALA A 204 -1.89 -16.54 5.67
CA ALA A 204 -2.97 -17.31 6.28
C ALA A 204 -3.92 -16.41 7.08
N GLN A 205 -3.34 -15.45 7.80
CA GLN A 205 -4.08 -14.46 8.55
C GLN A 205 -4.82 -13.49 7.61
N ALA A 206 -4.16 -12.96 6.58
CA ALA A 206 -4.83 -12.13 5.56
C ALA A 206 -6.02 -12.87 4.91
N TRP A 207 -5.87 -14.17 4.66
CA TRP A 207 -6.95 -15.00 4.12
C TRP A 207 -8.17 -15.08 5.04
N GLU A 208 -7.97 -15.13 6.36
CA GLU A 208 -9.07 -15.03 7.32
C GLU A 208 -9.80 -13.68 7.21
N ASP A 209 -9.08 -12.58 6.99
CA ASP A 209 -9.69 -11.26 6.80
C ASP A 209 -10.50 -11.22 5.51
N LEU A 210 -9.95 -11.72 4.40
CA LEU A 210 -10.67 -11.77 3.12
C LEU A 210 -11.93 -12.63 3.18
N LYS A 211 -11.91 -13.75 3.92
CA LYS A 211 -13.12 -14.56 4.17
C LYS A 211 -14.19 -13.77 4.93
N LEU A 212 -13.80 -13.02 5.96
CA LEU A 212 -14.73 -12.17 6.70
C LEU A 212 -15.25 -11.04 5.80
N PHE A 213 -14.37 -10.40 5.02
CA PHE A 213 -14.73 -9.37 4.06
C PHE A 213 -15.78 -9.86 3.06
N LYS A 214 -15.57 -11.07 2.50
CA LYS A 214 -16.52 -11.69 1.57
C LYS A 214 -17.90 -11.91 2.18
N LYS A 215 -17.98 -12.25 3.48
CA LYS A 215 -19.27 -12.35 4.18
C LYS A 215 -19.96 -11.00 4.26
N ILE A 216 -19.22 -9.94 4.62
CA ILE A 216 -19.74 -8.57 4.68
C ILE A 216 -20.28 -8.12 3.33
N LEU A 217 -19.59 -8.45 2.23
CA LEU A 217 -20.05 -8.14 0.87
C LEU A 217 -21.34 -8.85 0.49
N GLY A 218 -21.56 -10.09 0.97
CA GLY A 218 -22.78 -10.85 0.69
C GLY A 218 -24.00 -10.40 1.51
N GLU A 219 -23.78 -9.64 2.57
CA GLU A 219 -24.83 -9.09 3.45
C GLU A 219 -25.26 -7.67 3.05
N ALA A 220 -24.64 -7.07 2.03
CA ALA A 220 -24.75 -5.66 1.67
C ALA A 220 -25.57 -5.40 0.40
#